data_AF-A0A3D3B498-F1
#
_entry.id   AF-A0A3D3B498-F1
#
_cell.length_a   1.000
_cell.length_b   1.000
_cell.length_c   1.000
_cell.angle_alpha   90.00
_cell.angle_beta   90.00
_cell.angle_gamma   90.00
#
_symmetry.space_group_name_H-M   'P 1'
#
loop_
_entity.id
_entity.type
_entity.pdbx_description
1 polymer ?
#
loop_
_entity_poly.entity_id
_entity_poly.type
_entity_poly.pdbx_seq_one_letter_code
_entity_poly.pdbx_strand_id
1 'polypeptide(L)' 'ATGKRKDAVARVWVKRGPGKITVNGRDQTTYFARPVLRMILNQPLIAAKREGQFDIV' A
#
# COMPACT_ATOMS: atom_id res chain seq x y z
N ALA A 1 9.51 -6.55 -2.20
CA ALA A 1 10.01 -5.60 -3.22
C ALA A 1 10.42 -4.28 -2.54
N THR A 2 11.27 -3.48 -3.17
CA THR A 2 11.71 -2.17 -2.64
C THR A 2 11.34 -1.07 -3.62
N GLY A 3 10.72 0.01 -3.16
CA GLY A 3 10.37 1.20 -3.95
C GLY A 3 11.16 2.42 -3.49
N LYS A 4 11.47 3.34 -4.41
CA LYS A 4 12.19 4.59 -4.13
C LYS A 4 11.55 5.76 -4.88
N ARG A 5 11.42 6.93 -4.24
CA ARG A 5 10.99 8.19 -4.87
C ARG A 5 11.61 9.38 -4.17
N LYS A 6 12.35 10.22 -4.91
CA LYS A 6 13.17 11.30 -4.35
C LYS A 6 14.07 10.72 -3.24
N ASP A 7 13.99 11.25 -2.03
CA ASP A 7 14.77 10.78 -0.87
C ASP A 7 14.06 9.68 -0.07
N ALA A 8 12.86 9.25 -0.47
CA ALA A 8 12.08 8.25 0.25
C ALA A 8 12.34 6.82 -0.28
N VAL A 9 12.52 5.87 0.64
CA VAL A 9 12.68 4.43 0.38
C VAL A 9 11.65 3.64 1.17
N ALA A 10 11.00 2.66 0.53
CA ALA A 10 10.07 1.76 1.17
C ALA A 10 10.40 0.31 0.82
N ARG A 11 10.39 -0.58 1.81
CA ARG A 11 10.42 -2.03 1.62
C ARG A 11 9.01 -2.56 1.83
N VAL A 12 8.54 -3.36 0.89
CA VAL A 12 7.17 -3.85 0.83
C VAL A 12 7.16 -5.36 0.70
N TRP A 13 6.32 -6.00 1.49
CA TRP A 13 5.99 -7.42 1.39
C TRP A 13 4.56 -7.56 0.90
N VAL A 14 4.37 -8.38 -0.13
CA VAL A 14 3.06 -8.69 -0.69
C VAL A 14 2.75 -10.14 -0.40
N LYS A 15 1.65 -10.39 0.29
CA LYS A 15 1.15 -11.73 0.60
C LYS A 15 -0.28 -11.85 0.13
N ARG A 16 -0.73 -13.04 -0.26
CA ARG A 16 -2.15 -13.26 -0.56
C ARG A 16 -2.94 -13.15 0.75
N GLY A 17 -4.04 -12.39 0.74
CA GLY A 17 -4.81 -12.12 1.95
C GLY A 17 -6.01 -11.19 1.69
N PRO A 18 -6.76 -10.82 2.74
CA PRO A 18 -8.01 -10.05 2.66
C PRO A 18 -7.88 -8.61 2.16
N GLY A 19 -6.69 -8.14 1.75
CA GLY A 19 -6.50 -6.78 1.24
C GLY A 19 -6.04 -5.79 2.30
N LYS A 20 -5.46 -6.26 3.42
CA LYS A 20 -5.06 -5.40 4.53
C LYS A 20 -3.72 -4.74 4.23
N ILE A 21 -3.67 -3.41 4.37
CA ILE A 21 -2.48 -2.61 4.12
C ILE A 21 -2.02 -1.97 5.43
N THR A 22 -0.83 -2.35 5.89
CA THR A 22 -0.18 -1.77 7.06
C THR A 22 1.14 -1.11 6.68
N VAL A 23 1.46 0.01 7.33
CA VAL A 23 2.70 0.76 7.11
C VAL A 23 3.32 1.05 8.47
N ASN A 24 4.53 0.54 8.72
CA ASN A 24 5.23 0.70 9.99
C ASN A 24 4.39 0.28 11.21
N GLY A 25 3.60 -0.79 11.08
CA GLY A 25 2.72 -1.30 12.15
C GLY A 25 1.42 -0.52 12.36
N ARG A 26 1.15 0.50 11.53
CA ARG A 26 -0.08 1.30 11.56
C ARG A 26 -0.96 1.01 10.35
N ASP A 27 -2.26 1.24 10.48
CA ASP A 27 -3.19 1.14 9.35
C ASP A 27 -2.91 2.23 8.31
N GLN A 28 -3.13 1.93 7.03
CA GLN A 28 -2.96 2.91 5.95
C GLN A 28 -3.78 4.19 6.15
N THR A 29 -4.95 4.10 6.80
CA THR A 29 -5.82 5.25 7.07
C THR A 29 -5.23 6.18 8.13
N THR A 30 -4.54 5.62 9.11
CA THR A 30 -3.84 6.37 10.16
C THR A 30 -2.51 6.93 9.67
N TYR A 31 -1.76 6.17 8.86
CA TYR A 31 -0.46 6.62 8.35
C TYR A 31 -0.62 7.69 7.26
N PHE A 32 -1.59 7.50 6.34
CA PHE A 32 -1.92 8.45 5.30
C PHE A 32 -3.28 9.11 5.59
N ALA A 33 -3.26 10.12 6.47
CA ALA A 33 -4.47 10.86 6.84
C ALA A 33 -5.21 11.48 5.64
N ARG A 34 -4.48 11.89 4.59
CA ARG A 34 -5.07 12.49 3.39
C ARG A 34 -5.66 11.41 2.47
N PRO A 35 -6.95 11.51 2.08
CA PRO A 35 -7.59 10.51 1.22
C PRO A 35 -6.95 10.40 -0.17
N VAL A 36 -6.40 11.51 -0.69
CA VAL A 36 -5.71 11.52 -2.00
C VAL A 36 -4.52 10.56 -2.02
N LEU A 37 -3.76 10.47 -0.92
CA LEU A 37 -2.61 9.57 -0.84
C LEU A 37 -3.02 8.10 -0.82
N ARG A 38 -4.15 7.78 -0.17
CA ARG A 38 -4.75 6.45 -0.19
C ARG A 38 -5.23 6.06 -1.59
N MET A 39 -5.80 7.03 -2.32
CA MET A 39 -6.22 6.80 -3.70
C MET A 39 -5.03 6.44 -4.61
N ILE A 40 -3.92 7.17 -4.50
CA ILE A 40 -2.69 6.88 -5.26
C ILE A 40 -2.13 5.51 -4.90
N LEU A 41 -2.20 5.11 -3.62
CA LEU A 41 -1.73 3.80 -3.17
C LEU A 41 -2.54 2.64 -3.79
N ASN A 42 -3.85 2.85 -4.00
CA ASN A 42 -4.75 1.85 -4.58
C ASN A 42 -4.70 1.75 -6.11
N GLN A 43 -4.33 2.83 -6.82
CA GLN A 43 -4.24 2.85 -8.29
C GLN A 43 -3.52 1.64 -8.93
N PRO A 44 -2.33 1.20 -8.47
CA PRO A 44 -1.67 0.04 -9.07
C PRO A 44 -2.44 -1.27 -8.86
N LEU A 45 -3.15 -1.45 -7.74
CA LEU A 45 -3.95 -2.64 -7.47
C LEU A 45 -5.20 -2.69 -8.36
N ILE A 46 -5.82 -1.52 -8.60
CA ILE A 46 -6.95 -1.34 -9.51
C ILE A 46 -6.51 -1.64 -10.95
N ALA A 47 -5.39 -1.06 -11.39
CA ALA A 47 -4.85 -1.28 -12.74
C ALA A 47 -4.53 -2.76 -13.00
N ALA A 48 -4.03 -3.47 -11.98
CA ALA A 48 -3.76 -4.90 -12.06
C ALA A 48 -5.02 -5.79 -11.92
N LYS A 49 -6.19 -5.22 -11.62
CA LYS A 49 -7.43 -5.95 -11.28
C LYS A 49 -7.23 -6.94 -10.12
N ARG A 50 -6.46 -6.52 -9.11
CA ARG A 50 -6.08 -7.34 -7.94
C ARG A 50 -6.50 -6.71 -6.61
N GLU A 51 -7.46 -5.80 -6.64
CA GLU A 51 -8.01 -5.19 -5.44
C GLU A 51 -8.58 -6.26 -4.49
N GLY A 52 -8.29 -6.12 -3.19
CA GLY A 52 -8.76 -7.04 -2.15
C GLY A 52 -8.13 -8.44 -2.13
N GLN A 53 -7.11 -8.71 -2.95
CA GLN A 53 -6.49 -10.06 -3.05
C GLN A 53 -5.17 -10.20 -2.29
N PHE A 54 -4.59 -9.07 -1.85
CA PHE A 54 -3.23 -9.04 -1.31
C PHE A 54 -3.14 -8.18 -0.06
N ASP A 55 -2.49 -8.73 0.96
CA ASP A 55 -2.01 -7.98 2.11
C ASP A 55 -0.65 -7.38 1.83
N ILE A 56 -0.45 -6.14 2.29
CA ILE A 56 0.74 -5.34 2.05
C ILE A 56 1.28 -4.86 3.41
N VAL A 57 2.58 -5.13 3.67
CA VAL A 57 3.30 -4.76 4.90
C VAL A 57 4.64 -4.12 4.57
#